data_AF-A0A6L2NQ16-F1
#
_entry.id   AF-A0A6L2NQ16-F1
#
_cell.length_a   1.000
_cell.length_b   1.000
_cell.length_c   1.000
_cell.angle_alpha   90.00
_cell.angle_beta   90.00
_cell.angle_gamma   90.00
#
_symmetry.space_group_name_H-M   'P 1'
#
loop_
_entity.id
_entity.type
_entity.pdbx_description
1 polymer ?
#
loop_
_entity_poly.entity_id
_entity_poly.type
_entity_poly.pdbx_seq_one_letter_code
_entity_poly.pdbx_strand_id
1 'polypeptide(L)'
;MRNIDPRDSHAWSTIDEKFPKIAKDLKNLRLGILADGVDVNSGTRHHSVWPVLSVIYNLPPWLCMKRKFIMLSVLISRYPGNDIDVFLELLVDDLHTLFETGVDTYDASTKENFNMCAVMLWTINNYPALGTLCGCPYSGFKGCVVCGKDTHCVRLSASSKQSYAGYKQYLPYNHPFRRKKKAFNGQQEFQLAPNPLSREQI
;
A
#
# COMPACT_ATOMS: atom_id res chain seq x y z
N MET A 1 16.34 -0.71 17.54
CA MET A 1 14.95 -0.66 17.04
C MET A 1 14.10 -1.49 17.99
N ARG A 2 13.04 -0.93 18.59
CA ARG A 2 12.08 -1.76 19.34
C ARG A 2 11.37 -2.65 18.33
N ASN A 3 11.28 -3.96 18.59
CA ASN A 3 10.45 -4.86 17.80
C ASN A 3 9.00 -4.53 18.12
N ILE A 4 8.39 -3.65 17.32
CA ILE A 4 6.96 -3.33 17.42
C ILE A 4 6.20 -4.52 16.83
N ASP A 5 5.26 -5.09 17.57
CA ASP A 5 4.40 -6.15 17.04
C ASP A 5 3.37 -5.53 16.08
N PRO A 6 3.16 -6.06 14.87
CA PRO A 6 2.07 -5.65 13.98
C PRO A 6 0.70 -5.56 14.68
N ARG A 7 0.47 -6.40 15.70
CA ARG A 7 -0.73 -6.38 16.55
C ARG A 7 -0.91 -5.12 17.37
N ASP A 8 0.18 -4.42 17.70
CA ASP A 8 0.14 -3.17 18.45
C ASP A 8 -0.17 -1.96 17.55
N SER A 9 -0.38 -2.18 16.24
CA SER A 9 -0.66 -1.10 15.30
C SER A 9 -2.11 -0.62 15.37
N HIS A 10 -2.31 0.67 15.12
CA HIS A 10 -3.66 1.25 15.03
C HIS A 10 -4.48 0.66 13.88
N ALA A 11 -3.81 0.23 12.80
CA ALA A 11 -4.47 -0.46 11.69
C ALA A 11 -5.10 -1.78 12.17
N TRP A 12 -4.40 -2.54 13.02
CA TRP A 12 -4.93 -3.78 13.58
C TRP A 12 -6.20 -3.53 14.39
N SER A 13 -6.17 -2.58 15.34
CA SER A 13 -7.33 -2.25 16.16
C SER A 13 -8.52 -1.77 15.32
N THR A 14 -8.26 -0.94 14.31
CA THR A 14 -9.30 -0.43 13.41
C THR A 14 -9.99 -1.54 12.62
N ILE A 15 -9.21 -2.52 12.15
CA ILE A 15 -9.75 -3.68 11.43
C ILE A 15 -10.56 -4.58 12.37
N ASP A 16 -10.12 -4.76 13.62
CA ASP A 16 -10.85 -5.55 14.61
C ASP A 16 -12.21 -4.94 14.95
N GLU A 17 -12.24 -3.61 15.12
CA GLU A 17 -13.48 -2.86 15.33
C GLU A 17 -14.42 -2.93 14.14
N LYS A 18 -13.88 -2.82 12.91
CA LYS A 18 -14.68 -2.81 11.68
C LYS A 18 -15.18 -4.20 11.28
N PHE A 19 -14.40 -5.24 11.57
CA PHE A 19 -14.68 -6.62 11.16
C PHE A 19 -14.60 -7.59 12.35
N PRO A 20 -15.52 -7.47 13.32
CA PRO A 20 -15.48 -8.25 14.56
C PRO A 20 -15.61 -9.76 14.32
N LYS A 21 -16.24 -10.19 13.22
CA LYS A 21 -16.31 -11.60 12.82
C LYS A 21 -14.93 -12.18 12.55
N ILE A 22 -14.06 -11.43 11.86
CA ILE A 22 -12.69 -11.83 11.57
C ILE A 22 -11.85 -11.79 12.86
N ALA A 23 -12.03 -10.75 13.69
CA ALA A 23 -11.30 -10.59 14.94
C ALA A 23 -11.60 -11.66 16.00
N LYS A 24 -12.83 -12.20 15.98
CA LYS A 24 -13.29 -13.18 16.97
C LYS A 24 -12.49 -14.49 16.96
N ASP A 25 -12.01 -14.92 15.79
CA ASP A 25 -11.18 -16.13 15.68
C ASP A 25 -9.73 -15.75 15.39
N LEU A 26 -8.83 -16.06 16.33
CA LEU A 26 -7.40 -15.77 16.24
C LEU A 26 -6.70 -16.54 15.10
N LYS A 27 -7.36 -17.59 14.58
CA LYS A 27 -6.87 -18.38 13.44
C LYS A 27 -7.10 -17.69 12.11
N ASN A 28 -7.95 -16.65 12.06
CA ASN A 28 -8.10 -15.83 10.87
C ASN A 28 -6.83 -15.02 10.59
N LEU A 29 -6.44 -14.96 9.32
CA LEU A 29 -5.15 -14.41 8.93
C LEU A 29 -5.19 -12.90 8.77
N ARG A 30 -4.09 -12.25 9.16
CA ARG A 30 -3.78 -10.85 8.87
C ARG A 30 -2.64 -10.81 7.87
N LEU A 31 -2.94 -10.26 6.70
CA LEU A 31 -2.03 -10.28 5.56
C LEU A 31 -1.43 -8.90 5.31
N GLY A 32 -0.15 -8.87 4.99
CA GLY A 32 0.51 -7.75 4.31
C GLY A 32 0.82 -8.14 2.88
N ILE A 33 0.57 -7.24 1.94
CA ILE A 33 0.98 -7.41 0.55
C ILE A 33 2.15 -6.47 0.26
N LEU A 34 3.20 -6.99 -0.35
CA LEU A 34 4.34 -6.20 -0.79
C LEU A 34 4.45 -6.32 -2.30
N ALA A 35 4.62 -5.20 -2.98
CA ALA A 35 4.85 -5.20 -4.42
C ALA A 35 5.78 -4.07 -4.80
N ASP A 36 6.88 -4.42 -5.47
CA ASP A 36 7.83 -3.47 -6.05
C ASP A 36 8.57 -4.09 -7.24
N GLY A 37 9.04 -3.25 -8.15
CA GLY A 37 9.92 -3.66 -9.24
C GLY A 37 11.32 -3.96 -8.72
N VAL A 38 11.82 -5.16 -9.01
CA VAL A 38 13.19 -5.58 -8.69
C VAL A 38 13.95 -5.74 -10.00
N ASP A 39 15.09 -5.05 -10.10
CA ASP A 39 16.02 -5.23 -11.20
C ASP A 39 16.90 -6.47 -10.93
N VAL A 40 16.75 -7.52 -11.73
CA VAL A 40 17.47 -8.79 -11.61
C VAL A 40 18.62 -8.89 -12.62
N ASN A 41 19.34 -7.79 -12.83
CA ASN A 41 20.52 -7.72 -13.69
C ASN A 41 21.50 -8.88 -13.46
N SER A 42 21.69 -9.70 -14.49
CA SER A 42 22.81 -10.64 -14.60
C SER A 42 23.67 -10.23 -15.79
N GLY A 43 24.67 -9.37 -15.56
CA GLY A 43 25.57 -8.88 -16.61
C GLY A 43 24.93 -7.79 -17.49
N THR A 44 24.82 -8.03 -18.80
CA THR A 44 24.42 -7.03 -19.81
C THR A 44 22.92 -6.99 -20.13
N ARG A 45 22.12 -7.86 -19.52
CA ARG A 45 20.67 -7.92 -19.75
C ARG A 45 19.94 -7.26 -18.59
N HIS A 46 19.35 -6.11 -18.88
CA HIS A 46 18.39 -5.47 -17.99
C HIS A 46 17.07 -6.22 -18.02
N HIS A 47 16.76 -6.90 -16.91
CA HIS A 47 15.49 -7.57 -16.72
C HIS A 47 14.91 -7.13 -15.39
N SER A 48 13.82 -6.37 -15.43
CA SER A 48 13.01 -6.13 -14.25
C SER A 48 12.06 -7.31 -14.05
N VAL A 49 11.82 -7.68 -12.80
CA VAL A 49 10.70 -8.51 -12.38
C VAL A 49 9.87 -7.76 -11.37
N TRP A 50 8.60 -8.11 -11.24
CA TRP A 50 7.74 -7.52 -10.22
C TRP A 50 7.11 -8.63 -9.38
N PRO A 51 7.75 -8.99 -8.25
CA PRO A 51 7.15 -9.90 -7.29
C PRO A 51 6.05 -9.21 -6.49
N VAL A 52 4.94 -9.94 -6.28
CA VAL A 52 3.90 -9.63 -5.30
C VAL A 52 4.02 -10.66 -4.20
N LEU A 53 4.39 -10.21 -3.00
CA LEU A 53 4.66 -11.05 -1.85
C LEU A 53 3.55 -10.89 -0.82
N SER A 54 3.15 -11.99 -0.19
CA SER A 54 2.21 -12.01 0.92
C SER A 54 2.92 -12.41 2.22
N VAL A 55 2.62 -11.69 3.30
CA VAL A 55 3.19 -11.93 4.64
C VAL A 55 2.07 -12.14 5.64
N ILE A 56 2.21 -13.17 6.48
CA ILE A 56 1.25 -13.47 7.55
C ILE A 56 1.72 -12.79 8.85
N TYR A 57 0.99 -11.76 9.28
CA TYR A 57 1.31 -10.96 10.46
C TYR A 57 0.81 -11.56 11.78
N ASN A 58 0.08 -12.67 11.76
CA ASN A 58 -0.24 -13.44 12.97
C ASN A 58 1.04 -14.00 13.64
N LEU A 59 2.11 -14.18 12.86
CA LEU A 59 3.39 -14.65 13.36
C LEU A 59 4.12 -13.55 14.14
N PRO A 60 4.89 -13.91 15.18
CA PRO A 60 5.70 -12.96 15.91
C PRO A 60 6.64 -12.14 14.99
N PRO A 61 7.00 -10.90 15.37
CA PRO A 61 7.75 -9.97 14.49
C PRO A 61 9.10 -10.52 14.00
N TRP A 62 9.76 -11.36 14.80
CA TRP A 62 11.03 -11.98 14.44
C TRP A 62 10.88 -13.16 13.46
N LEU A 63 9.66 -13.66 13.24
CA LEU A 63 9.34 -14.72 12.29
C LEU A 63 8.68 -14.17 11.02
N CYS A 64 7.68 -13.29 11.12
CA CYS A 64 6.86 -12.89 9.96
C CYS A 64 7.67 -12.35 8.77
N MET A 65 8.80 -11.67 9.02
CA MET A 65 9.67 -11.14 7.97
C MET A 65 10.80 -12.09 7.54
N LYS A 66 10.84 -13.34 8.01
CA LYS A 66 11.84 -14.32 7.54
C LYS A 66 11.40 -14.91 6.20
N ARG A 67 12.37 -15.12 5.29
CA ARG A 67 12.15 -15.66 3.94
C ARG A 67 11.19 -16.85 3.86
N LYS A 68 11.22 -17.77 4.83
CA LYS A 68 10.36 -18.98 4.84
C LYS A 68 8.88 -18.72 5.17
N PHE A 69 8.55 -17.52 5.63
CA PHE A 69 7.18 -17.10 5.97
C PHE A 69 6.67 -15.97 5.06
N ILE A 70 7.46 -15.61 4.04
CA ILE A 70 7.04 -14.70 2.98
C ILE A 70 6.66 -15.58 1.79
N MET A 71 5.42 -15.45 1.33
CA MET A 71 4.91 -16.20 0.20
C MET A 71 5.03 -15.34 -1.07
N LEU A 72 5.51 -15.92 -2.16
CA LEU A 72 5.42 -15.31 -3.48
C LEU A 72 4.04 -15.64 -4.06
N SER A 73 3.18 -14.63 -4.16
CA SER A 73 1.81 -14.81 -4.65
C SER A 73 1.72 -14.64 -6.17
N VAL A 74 2.38 -13.62 -6.71
CA VAL A 74 2.43 -13.37 -8.16
C VAL A 74 3.86 -12.99 -8.52
N LEU A 75 4.35 -13.49 -9.66
CA LEU A 75 5.63 -13.07 -10.23
C LEU A 75 5.41 -12.60 -11.66
N ILE A 76 5.53 -11.30 -11.86
CA ILE A 76 5.36 -10.69 -13.18
C ILE A 76 6.72 -10.51 -13.82
N SER A 77 6.86 -10.98 -15.06
CA SER A 77 8.03 -10.71 -15.87
C SER A 77 7.94 -9.29 -16.43
N ARG A 78 8.98 -8.48 -16.23
CA ARG A 78 9.04 -7.07 -16.65
C ARG A 78 8.12 -6.15 -15.85
N TYR A 79 8.11 -4.89 -16.25
CA TYR A 79 7.22 -3.87 -15.73
C TYR A 79 5.82 -4.05 -16.39
N PRO A 80 4.75 -4.35 -15.64
CA PRO A 80 3.37 -4.51 -16.07
C PRO A 80 2.73 -3.20 -16.53
N GLY A 81 3.23 -2.03 -16.07
CA GLY A 81 2.66 -0.75 -16.46
C GLY A 81 1.17 -0.68 -16.17
N ASN A 82 0.36 -0.45 -17.20
CA ASN A 82 -1.08 -0.31 -17.05
C ASN A 82 -1.81 -1.66 -16.93
N ASP A 83 -1.16 -2.78 -17.23
CA ASP A 83 -1.78 -4.11 -17.26
C ASP A 83 -1.65 -4.84 -15.91
N ILE A 84 -1.26 -4.12 -14.84
CA ILE A 84 -1.05 -4.68 -13.50
C ILE A 84 -2.32 -5.32 -12.92
N ASP A 85 -3.48 -4.76 -13.24
CA ASP A 85 -4.80 -5.26 -12.86
C ASP A 85 -5.04 -6.68 -13.37
N VAL A 86 -4.69 -6.96 -14.63
CA VAL A 86 -4.79 -8.29 -15.24
C VAL A 86 -3.96 -9.33 -14.48
N PHE A 87 -2.76 -8.95 -14.05
CA PHE A 87 -1.89 -9.86 -13.28
C PHE A 87 -2.37 -10.08 -11.84
N LEU A 88 -3.09 -9.11 -11.27
CA LEU A 88 -3.56 -9.16 -9.89
C LEU A 88 -4.97 -9.73 -9.75
N GLU A 89 -5.74 -9.86 -10.82
CA GLU A 89 -7.14 -10.31 -10.82
C GLU A 89 -7.35 -11.56 -9.95
N LEU A 90 -6.61 -12.65 -10.22
CA LEU A 90 -6.71 -13.89 -9.46
C LEU A 90 -6.37 -13.72 -7.97
N LEU A 91 -5.35 -12.92 -7.66
CA LEU A 91 -4.96 -12.66 -6.27
C LEU A 91 -6.04 -11.85 -5.55
N VAL A 92 -6.65 -10.88 -6.23
CA VAL A 92 -7.74 -10.07 -5.68
C VAL A 92 -8.97 -10.94 -5.44
N ASP A 93 -9.30 -11.85 -6.36
CA ASP A 93 -10.41 -12.79 -6.20
C ASP A 93 -10.20 -13.75 -5.01
N ASP A 94 -8.98 -14.26 -4.85
CA ASP A 94 -8.62 -15.10 -3.69
C ASP A 94 -8.73 -14.30 -2.38
N LEU A 95 -8.20 -13.07 -2.34
CA LEU A 95 -8.30 -12.21 -1.17
C LEU A 95 -9.74 -11.83 -0.84
N HIS A 96 -10.57 -11.59 -1.87
CA HIS A 96 -11.99 -11.32 -1.71
C HIS A 96 -12.74 -12.54 -1.16
N THR A 97 -12.45 -13.73 -1.68
CA THR A 97 -13.01 -14.99 -1.18
C THR A 97 -12.62 -15.24 0.28
N LEU A 98 -11.34 -15.07 0.63
CA LEU A 98 -10.85 -15.19 2.00
C LEU A 98 -11.52 -14.18 2.95
N PHE A 99 -11.86 -12.98 2.47
CA PHE A 99 -12.44 -11.93 3.28
C PHE A 99 -13.95 -12.10 3.48
N GLU A 100 -14.71 -12.35 2.41
CA GLU A 100 -16.18 -12.39 2.44
C GLU A 100 -16.73 -13.74 2.91
N THR A 101 -16.25 -14.84 2.34
CA THR A 101 -16.77 -16.18 2.61
C THR A 101 -15.86 -17.00 3.50
N GLY A 102 -14.55 -16.80 3.42
CA GLY A 102 -13.55 -17.69 3.99
C GLY A 102 -13.42 -19.00 3.20
N VAL A 103 -12.51 -19.86 3.66
CA VAL A 103 -12.22 -21.16 3.05
C VAL A 103 -12.13 -22.25 4.13
N ASP A 104 -12.68 -23.43 3.85
CA ASP A 104 -12.61 -24.57 4.75
C ASP A 104 -11.16 -25.02 4.93
N THR A 105 -10.65 -24.95 6.16
CA THR A 105 -9.23 -25.16 6.47
C THR A 105 -9.09 -26.12 7.64
N TYR A 106 -8.23 -27.12 7.47
CA TYR A 106 -7.93 -28.08 8.53
C TYR A 106 -6.93 -27.50 9.53
N ASP A 107 -7.34 -27.44 10.80
CA ASP A 107 -6.47 -27.07 11.92
C ASP A 107 -5.79 -28.32 12.48
N ALA A 108 -4.48 -28.46 12.22
CA ALA A 108 -3.71 -29.60 12.69
C ALA A 108 -3.60 -29.70 14.23
N SER A 109 -3.78 -28.59 14.96
CA SER A 109 -3.70 -28.56 16.41
C SER A 109 -4.97 -29.12 17.05
N THR A 110 -6.14 -28.71 16.56
CA THR A 110 -7.44 -29.20 17.08
C THR A 110 -7.91 -30.46 16.35
N LYS A 111 -7.33 -30.78 15.20
CA LYS A 111 -7.74 -31.85 14.27
C LYS A 111 -9.17 -31.67 13.75
N GLU A 112 -9.58 -30.42 13.59
CA GLU A 112 -10.91 -30.06 13.13
C GLU A 112 -10.82 -29.05 11.99
N ASN A 113 -11.81 -29.08 11.12
CA ASN A 113 -11.96 -28.04 10.11
C ASN A 113 -12.57 -26.79 10.72
N PHE A 114 -12.13 -25.63 10.25
CA PHE A 114 -12.73 -24.35 10.55
C PHE A 114 -12.76 -23.50 9.27
N ASN A 115 -13.70 -22.55 9.22
CA ASN A 115 -13.76 -21.60 8.14
C ASN A 115 -12.74 -20.49 8.38
N MET A 116 -11.61 -20.53 7.65
CA MET A 116 -10.56 -19.54 7.76
C MET A 116 -10.89 -18.32 6.91
N CYS A 117 -10.92 -17.15 7.54
CA CYS A 117 -10.98 -15.87 6.85
C CYS A 117 -9.61 -15.17 6.87
N ALA A 118 -9.39 -14.25 5.95
CA ALA A 118 -8.22 -13.37 5.96
C ALA A 118 -8.61 -11.92 5.69
N VAL A 119 -7.82 -10.99 6.22
CA VAL A 119 -7.95 -9.56 5.94
C VAL A 119 -6.59 -8.94 5.68
N MET A 120 -6.52 -8.09 4.67
CA MET A 120 -5.32 -7.31 4.34
C MET A 120 -5.22 -6.09 5.27
N LEU A 121 -4.10 -5.96 5.99
CA LEU A 121 -3.84 -4.83 6.87
C LEU A 121 -3.27 -3.63 6.12
N TRP A 122 -2.30 -3.86 5.24
CA TRP A 122 -1.64 -2.81 4.47
C TRP A 122 -0.90 -3.38 3.26
N THR A 123 -0.59 -2.48 2.33
CA THR A 123 0.34 -2.71 1.24
C THR A 123 1.69 -2.04 1.54
N ILE A 124 2.80 -2.69 1.19
CA ILE A 124 4.16 -2.12 1.30
C ILE A 124 4.69 -1.98 -0.12
N ASN A 125 4.86 -0.73 -0.54
CA ASN A 125 5.33 -0.37 -1.86
C ASN A 125 6.11 0.94 -1.76
N ASN A 126 6.99 1.18 -2.73
CA ASN A 126 7.50 2.52 -2.96
C ASN A 126 6.43 3.35 -3.70
N TYR A 127 6.65 4.66 -3.81
CA TYR A 127 5.67 5.55 -4.41
C TYR A 127 5.38 5.29 -5.90
N PRO A 128 6.38 5.01 -6.76
CA PRO A 128 6.13 4.56 -8.14
C PRO A 128 5.29 3.28 -8.23
N ALA A 129 5.62 2.26 -7.44
CA ALA A 129 4.88 1.01 -7.38
C ALA A 129 3.44 1.22 -6.91
N LEU A 130 3.21 2.12 -5.94
CA LEU A 130 1.87 2.52 -5.54
C LEU A 130 1.06 3.09 -6.72
N GLY A 131 1.66 3.98 -7.51
CA GLY A 131 1.00 4.54 -8.69
C GLY A 131 0.59 3.46 -9.67
N THR A 132 1.48 2.53 -9.99
CA THR A 132 1.13 1.41 -10.86
C THR A 132 0.04 0.52 -10.26
N LEU A 133 0.13 0.12 -8.99
CA LEU A 133 -0.90 -0.69 -8.33
C LEU A 133 -2.28 -0.02 -8.33
N CYS A 134 -2.31 1.32 -8.28
CA CYS A 134 -3.54 2.10 -8.35
C CYS A 134 -3.95 2.49 -9.78
N GLY A 135 -3.24 2.06 -10.84
CA GLY A 135 -3.49 2.54 -12.21
C GLY A 135 -3.32 4.06 -12.36
N CYS A 136 -2.65 4.71 -11.42
CA CYS A 136 -2.56 6.17 -11.29
C CYS A 136 -1.23 6.70 -11.82
N PRO A 137 -1.21 7.88 -12.48
CA PRO A 137 0.02 8.57 -12.79
C PRO A 137 0.79 8.88 -11.49
N TYR A 138 2.07 8.50 -11.45
CA TYR A 138 2.99 8.78 -10.33
C TYR A 138 4.12 9.75 -10.73
N SER A 139 4.06 10.30 -11.93
CA SER A 139 5.01 11.27 -12.46
C SER A 139 4.31 12.35 -13.28
N GLY A 140 5.03 13.42 -13.63
CA GLY A 140 4.45 14.53 -14.36
C GLY A 140 3.75 15.56 -13.48
N PHE A 141 2.92 16.40 -14.10
CA PHE A 141 2.18 17.44 -13.38
C PHE A 141 1.03 16.90 -12.50
N LYS A 142 0.62 15.64 -12.72
CA LYS A 142 -0.47 14.97 -12.00
C LYS A 142 0.00 13.69 -11.29
N GLY A 143 1.24 13.67 -10.83
CA GLY A 143 1.85 12.48 -10.22
C GLY A 143 1.44 12.19 -8.77
N CYS A 144 0.52 12.95 -8.16
CA CYS A 144 0.04 12.62 -6.83
C CYS A 144 -1.11 11.61 -6.89
N VAL A 145 -0.91 10.38 -6.41
CA VAL A 145 -1.95 9.34 -6.40
C VAL A 145 -3.10 9.71 -5.44
N VAL A 146 -2.84 10.57 -4.45
CA VAL A 146 -3.86 11.03 -3.50
C VAL A 146 -4.64 12.22 -4.06
N CYS A 147 -3.95 13.21 -4.65
CA CYS A 147 -4.62 14.40 -5.19
C CYS A 147 -5.20 14.18 -6.60
N GLY A 148 -4.67 13.22 -7.36
CA GLY A 148 -5.02 13.00 -8.76
C GLY A 148 -4.94 14.27 -9.59
N LYS A 149 -6.09 14.71 -10.12
CA LYS A 149 -6.21 15.92 -10.96
C LYS A 149 -5.91 17.21 -10.21
N ASP A 150 -6.10 17.22 -8.89
CA ASP A 150 -5.87 18.38 -8.01
C ASP A 150 -4.41 18.44 -7.51
N THR A 151 -3.51 17.66 -8.11
CA THR A 151 -2.08 17.71 -7.81
C THR A 151 -1.53 19.11 -8.03
N HIS A 152 -1.02 19.71 -6.95
CA HIS A 152 -0.33 21.00 -7.04
C HIS A 152 1.15 20.78 -7.38
N CYS A 153 1.48 20.82 -8.67
CA CYS A 153 2.84 20.65 -9.18
C CYS A 153 3.38 21.96 -9.75
N VAL A 154 4.60 22.33 -9.37
CA VAL A 154 5.34 23.48 -9.92
C VAL A 154 6.60 23.00 -10.62
N ARG A 155 6.96 23.64 -11.73
CA ARG A 155 8.25 23.43 -12.38
C ARG A 155 9.23 24.47 -11.87
N LEU A 156 10.29 24.03 -11.21
CA LEU A 156 11.32 24.92 -10.68
C LEU A 156 12.11 25.54 -11.83
N SER A 157 12.12 26.86 -11.94
CA SER A 157 12.77 27.58 -13.04
C SER A 157 14.27 27.27 -13.14
N ALA A 158 14.97 27.19 -12.00
CA ALA A 158 16.41 27.00 -11.95
C ALA A 158 16.88 25.58 -12.34
N SER A 159 16.06 24.55 -12.10
CA SER A 159 16.46 23.14 -12.34
C SER A 159 15.61 22.43 -13.40
N SER A 160 14.54 23.06 -13.88
CA SER A 160 13.51 22.43 -14.72
C SER A 160 12.85 21.18 -14.11
N LYS A 161 13.08 20.90 -12.83
CA LYS A 161 12.49 19.76 -12.12
C LYS A 161 11.06 20.08 -11.71
N GLN A 162 10.21 19.05 -11.75
CA GLN A 162 8.89 19.10 -11.15
C GLN A 162 9.01 18.94 -9.63
N SER A 163 8.28 19.76 -8.90
CA SER A 163 8.18 19.73 -7.45
C SER A 163 6.71 19.79 -7.06
N TYR A 164 6.28 18.84 -6.23
CA TYR A 164 4.93 18.81 -5.70
C TYR A 164 4.85 19.75 -4.49
N ALA A 165 4.15 20.86 -4.65
CA ALA A 165 3.90 21.85 -3.61
C ALA A 165 2.46 21.66 -3.08
N GLY A 166 1.91 22.61 -2.33
CA GLY A 166 0.56 22.47 -1.78
C GLY A 166 0.47 21.57 -0.53
N TYR A 167 1.58 21.00 -0.06
CA TYR A 167 1.61 20.11 1.09
C TYR A 167 1.16 20.79 2.40
N LYS A 168 1.18 22.13 2.49
CA LYS A 168 0.70 22.84 3.69
C LYS A 168 -0.82 22.81 3.80
N GLN A 169 -1.54 22.47 2.72
CA GLN A 169 -2.99 22.28 2.72
C GLN A 169 -3.43 21.09 3.58
N TYR A 170 -2.54 20.15 3.90
CA TYR A 170 -2.81 19.01 4.78
C TYR A 170 -2.60 19.31 6.27
N LEU A 171 -2.01 20.46 6.61
CA LEU A 171 -1.83 20.87 8.00
C LEU A 171 -3.15 21.43 8.56
N PRO A 172 -3.38 21.49 9.87
CA PRO A 172 -4.53 22.20 10.42
C PRO A 172 -4.66 23.63 9.88
N TYR A 173 -5.88 24.14 9.70
CA TYR A 173 -6.11 25.46 9.06
C TYR A 173 -5.32 26.59 9.74
N ASN A 174 -5.23 26.56 11.07
CA ASN A 174 -4.51 27.55 11.87
C ASN A 174 -3.01 27.24 12.04
N HIS A 175 -2.46 26.23 11.36
CA HIS A 175 -1.07 25.83 11.52
C HIS A 175 -0.11 26.95 11.04
N PRO A 176 0.89 27.38 11.84
CA PRO A 176 1.75 28.52 11.52
C PRO A 176 2.46 28.40 10.17
N PHE A 177 2.80 27.19 9.74
CA PHE A 177 3.51 26.97 8.47
C PHE A 177 2.70 27.39 7.24
N ARG A 178 1.37 27.37 7.29
CA ARG A 178 0.51 27.87 6.21
C ARG A 178 0.75 29.36 5.91
N ARG A 179 1.23 30.13 6.90
CA ARG A 179 1.51 31.57 6.79
C ARG A 179 2.98 31.91 6.44
N LYS A 180 3.92 30.98 6.66
CA LYS A 180 5.38 31.22 6.55
C LYS A 180 5.88 31.21 5.10
N LYS A 181 5.73 32.32 4.37
CA LYS A 181 6.20 32.44 2.97
C LYS A 181 7.70 32.18 2.79
N LYS A 182 8.54 32.85 3.59
CA LYS A 182 10.01 32.87 3.44
C LYS A 182 10.69 31.50 3.62
N ALA A 183 10.11 30.61 4.42
CA ALA A 183 10.67 29.28 4.69
C ALA A 183 10.32 28.25 3.60
N PHE A 184 9.44 28.60 2.66
CA PHE A 184 8.89 27.68 1.67
C PHE A 184 8.85 28.34 0.28
N ASN A 185 7.86 27.99 -0.54
CA ASN A 185 7.65 28.44 -1.92
C ASN A 185 7.22 29.93 -2.08
N GLY A 186 7.41 30.78 -1.08
CA GLY A 186 7.00 32.19 -1.14
C GLY A 186 5.48 32.43 -1.10
N GLN A 187 4.66 31.38 -1.10
CA GLN A 187 3.20 31.44 -1.14
C GLN A 187 2.57 31.07 0.22
N GLN A 188 1.40 31.62 0.49
CA GLN A 188 0.53 31.17 1.58
C GLN A 188 -0.48 30.17 1.06
N GLU A 189 -0.79 29.15 1.86
CA GLU A 189 -1.67 28.05 1.46
C GLU A 189 -2.81 27.91 2.47
N PHE A 190 -3.94 28.58 2.19
CA PHE A 190 -5.16 28.57 3.02
C PHE A 190 -6.25 27.67 2.45
N GLN A 191 -6.04 27.08 1.27
CA GLN A 191 -6.95 26.09 0.70
C GLN A 191 -7.01 24.85 1.61
N LEU A 192 -8.17 24.20 1.58
CA LEU A 192 -8.34 22.90 2.21
C LEU A 192 -7.57 21.83 1.42
N ALA A 193 -7.17 20.76 2.10
CA ALA A 193 -6.60 19.61 1.41
C ALA A 193 -7.59 19.09 0.37
N PRO A 194 -7.13 18.68 -0.83
CA PRO A 194 -7.99 18.02 -1.79
C PRO A 194 -8.55 16.74 -1.17
N ASN A 195 -9.78 16.41 -1.52
CA ASN A 195 -10.38 15.16 -1.09
C ASN A 195 -9.60 14.00 -1.72
N PRO A 196 -9.30 12.94 -0.96
CA PRO A 196 -8.76 11.71 -1.55
C PRO A 196 -9.68 11.21 -2.65
N LEU A 197 -9.11 10.65 -3.72
CA LEU A 197 -9.87 10.00 -4.78
C LEU A 197 -10.76 8.89 -4.20
N SER A 198 -12.01 8.83 -4.64
CA SER A 198 -12.88 7.69 -4.34
C SER A 198 -12.47 6.46 -5.14
N ARG A 199 -12.97 5.27 -4.77
CA ARG A 199 -12.70 4.02 -5.51
C ARG A 199 -13.10 4.14 -6.98
N GLU A 200 -14.17 4.86 -7.29
CA GLU A 200 -14.69 5.06 -8.65
C GLU A 200 -13.87 6.09 -9.45
N GLN A 201 -12.99 6.84 -8.79
CA GLN A 201 -12.14 7.86 -9.39
C GLN A 201 -10.70 7.40 -9.59
N ILE A 202 -10.34 6.24 -9.02
CA ILE A 202 -9.11 5.49 -9.24
C ILE A 202 -9.36 4.55 -10.42
#